data_AF-A0A969B9E7-F1
#
_entry.id   AF-A0A969B9E7-F1
#
_cell.length_a   1.000
_cell.length_b   1.000
_cell.length_c   1.000
_cell.angle_alpha   90.00
_cell.angle_beta   90.00
_cell.angle_gamma   90.00
#
_symmetry.space_group_name_H-M   'P 1'
#
loop_
_entity.id
_entity.type
_entity.pdbx_description
1 polymer ?
#
loop_
_entity_poly.entity_id
_entity_poly.type
_entity_poly.pdbx_seq_one_letter_code
_entity_poly.pdbx_strand_id
1 'polypeptide(L)'
;MEKALSLHANEAFEELDEEGKRICRFVFTTLTQQGEDNRGIRHPEKVSAIANIAKASLKDTIAVIDKFRAPGRAFITPGTDVELTGDSVIDISHESIMRIWDKLKQWIQDEAESIQLYKRLSEASAMYQSGKAGLWRPPDLLIASNWRKKFQPNLAWAKRYDPAFERAMVFLDASESRYKNEERHKIKIQKKGIETYPRLCHYPWCGGHCVFWAHVLCQPTEG
;
A
#
# COMPACT_ATOMS: atom_id res chain seq x y z
N MET A 1 -0.34 -16.97 32.03
CA MET A 1 -0.87 -17.71 30.85
C MET A 1 -0.71 -16.94 29.55
N GLU A 2 -0.94 -15.61 29.51
CA GLU A 2 -0.85 -14.82 28.27
C GLU A 2 0.52 -14.93 27.55
N LYS A 3 1.63 -14.83 28.27
CA LYS A 3 2.97 -14.98 27.66
C LYS A 3 3.21 -16.34 27.00
N ALA A 4 2.60 -17.42 27.52
CA ALA A 4 2.77 -18.76 26.96
C ALA A 4 2.05 -18.90 25.61
N LEU A 5 0.86 -18.31 25.46
CA LEU A 5 0.13 -18.32 24.19
C LEU A 5 0.86 -17.54 23.09
N SER A 6 1.40 -16.36 23.43
CA SER A 6 2.22 -15.57 22.50
C SER A 6 3.48 -16.34 22.07
N LEU A 7 4.14 -17.01 23.03
CA LEU A 7 5.33 -17.81 22.77
C LEU A 7 5.04 -18.96 21.81
N HIS A 8 3.99 -19.75 22.06
CA HIS A 8 3.61 -20.87 21.18
C HIS A 8 3.18 -20.41 19.78
N ALA A 9 2.52 -19.27 19.66
CA ALA A 9 2.19 -18.69 18.35
C ALA A 9 3.45 -18.25 17.59
N ASN A 10 4.43 -17.66 18.28
CA ASN A 10 5.71 -17.29 17.69
C ASN A 10 6.54 -18.52 17.30
N GLU A 11 6.60 -19.56 18.13
CA GLU A 11 7.27 -20.83 17.81
C GLU A 11 6.70 -21.42 16.53
N ALA A 12 5.37 -21.56 16.43
CA ALA A 12 4.72 -22.08 15.23
C ALA A 12 4.99 -21.20 13.99
N PHE A 13 5.08 -19.88 14.17
CA PHE A 13 5.43 -18.96 13.08
C PHE A 13 6.88 -19.09 12.63
N GLU A 14 7.83 -19.28 13.55
CA GLU A 14 9.25 -19.42 13.21
C GLU A 14 9.60 -20.80 12.65
N GLU A 15 8.78 -21.83 12.90
CA GLU A 15 8.88 -23.15 12.25
C GLU A 15 8.55 -23.11 10.74
N LEU A 16 7.91 -22.05 10.25
CA LEU A 16 7.53 -21.90 8.84
C LEU A 16 8.69 -21.35 7.99
N ASP A 17 8.72 -21.76 6.72
CA ASP A 17 9.57 -21.15 5.71
C ASP A 17 9.05 -19.75 5.32
N GLU A 18 9.82 -19.00 4.52
CA GLU A 18 9.46 -17.61 4.15
C GLU A 18 8.08 -17.52 3.46
N GLU A 19 7.76 -18.51 2.61
CA GLU A 19 6.47 -18.56 1.95
C GLU A 19 5.36 -18.94 2.92
N GLY A 20 5.58 -19.91 3.83
CA GLY A 20 4.65 -20.25 4.90
C GLY A 20 4.38 -19.09 5.85
N LYS A 21 5.41 -18.30 6.20
CA LYS A 21 5.27 -17.07 7.00
C LYS A 21 4.40 -16.03 6.31
N ARG A 22 4.59 -15.85 5.00
CA ARG A 22 3.75 -14.96 4.17
C ARG A 22 2.29 -15.43 4.16
N ILE A 23 2.05 -16.72 3.93
CA ILE A 23 0.71 -17.32 3.95
C ILE A 23 0.06 -17.18 5.32
N CYS A 24 0.81 -17.47 6.40
CA CYS A 24 0.36 -17.33 7.78
C CYS A 24 -0.17 -15.93 8.06
N ARG A 25 0.54 -14.88 7.61
CA ARG A 25 0.07 -13.50 7.75
C ARG A 25 -1.32 -13.34 7.12
N PHE A 26 -1.51 -13.80 5.87
CA PHE A 26 -2.80 -13.72 5.19
C PHE A 26 -3.90 -14.56 5.85
N VAL A 27 -3.58 -15.74 6.38
CA VAL A 27 -4.53 -16.58 7.13
C VAL A 27 -5.08 -15.78 8.30
N PHE A 28 -4.21 -15.29 9.19
CA PHE A 28 -4.68 -14.59 10.39
C PHE A 28 -5.30 -13.22 10.10
N THR A 29 -4.79 -12.44 9.14
CA THR A 29 -5.44 -11.15 8.76
C THR A 29 -6.74 -11.34 7.99
N THR A 30 -6.99 -12.52 7.41
CA THR A 30 -8.30 -12.81 6.80
C THR A 30 -9.31 -13.21 7.85
N LEU A 31 -8.88 -14.01 8.83
CA LEU A 31 -9.72 -14.50 9.95
C LEU A 31 -9.99 -13.46 11.03
N THR A 32 -9.24 -12.36 11.01
CA THR A 32 -9.42 -11.24 11.92
C THR A 32 -9.73 -9.99 11.15
N GLN A 33 -10.52 -9.11 11.74
CA GLN A 33 -10.73 -7.76 11.21
C GLN A 33 -10.69 -6.76 12.36
N GLN A 34 -10.23 -5.55 12.09
CA GLN A 34 -10.35 -4.47 13.07
C GLN A 34 -11.81 -4.01 13.15
N GLY A 35 -12.43 -4.15 14.32
CA GLY A 35 -13.75 -3.58 14.63
C GLY A 35 -13.66 -2.09 15.01
N GLU A 36 -14.83 -1.46 15.22
CA GLU A 36 -14.95 -0.03 15.51
C GLU A 36 -14.21 0.40 16.80
N ASP A 37 -14.12 -0.50 17.79
CA ASP A 37 -13.43 -0.27 19.07
C ASP A 37 -11.91 -0.49 19.02
N ASN A 38 -11.30 -0.57 17.82
CA ASN A 38 -9.92 -1.07 17.62
C ASN A 38 -9.67 -2.48 18.19
N ARG A 39 -10.74 -3.22 18.52
CA ARG A 39 -10.67 -4.62 18.93
C ARG A 39 -10.75 -5.50 17.70
N GLY A 40 -9.90 -6.52 17.64
CA GLY A 40 -10.01 -7.56 16.62
C GLY A 40 -11.33 -8.31 16.79
N ILE A 41 -12.11 -8.42 15.72
CA ILE A 41 -13.31 -9.25 15.62
C ILE A 41 -12.99 -10.49 14.79
N ARG A 42 -13.68 -11.59 15.07
CA ARG A 42 -13.56 -12.84 14.32
C ARG A 42 -14.30 -12.74 13.00
N HIS A 43 -13.68 -13.26 11.95
CA HIS A 43 -14.26 -13.35 10.62
C HIS A 43 -14.00 -14.74 10.05
N PRO A 44 -14.84 -15.74 10.37
CA PRO A 44 -14.71 -17.08 9.81
C PRO A 44 -14.72 -17.06 8.29
N GLU A 45 -13.82 -17.80 7.65
CA GLU A 45 -13.64 -17.74 6.19
C GLU A 45 -13.25 -19.10 5.60
N LYS A 46 -13.56 -19.32 4.32
CA LYS A 46 -13.18 -20.55 3.62
C LYS A 46 -11.68 -20.63 3.33
N VAL A 47 -11.11 -21.83 3.42
CA VAL A 47 -9.71 -22.08 3.04
C VAL A 47 -9.42 -21.65 1.60
N SER A 48 -10.33 -21.93 0.66
CA SER A 48 -10.18 -21.50 -0.74
C SER A 48 -10.12 -19.98 -0.92
N ALA A 49 -10.91 -19.23 -0.16
CA ALA A 49 -10.89 -17.77 -0.20
C ALA A 49 -9.54 -17.24 0.34
N ILE A 50 -9.05 -17.79 1.44
CA ILE A 50 -7.75 -17.44 2.02
C ILE A 50 -6.60 -17.75 1.05
N ALA A 51 -6.62 -18.93 0.40
CA ALA A 51 -5.61 -19.30 -0.58
C ALA A 51 -5.58 -18.32 -1.76
N ASN A 52 -6.75 -17.89 -2.26
CA ASN A 52 -6.87 -16.89 -3.32
C ASN A 52 -6.35 -15.51 -2.88
N ILE A 53 -6.62 -15.09 -1.64
CA ILE A 53 -6.10 -13.84 -1.07
C ILE A 53 -4.57 -13.92 -0.92
N ALA A 54 -4.05 -15.04 -0.44
CA ALA A 54 -2.62 -15.25 -0.31
C ALA A 54 -1.93 -15.47 -1.66
N LYS A 55 -2.64 -15.69 -2.77
CA LYS A 55 -2.09 -16.17 -4.05
C LYS A 55 -1.21 -17.42 -3.86
N ALA A 56 -1.63 -18.32 -2.98
CA ALA A 56 -0.91 -19.53 -2.63
C ALA A 56 -1.69 -20.78 -3.07
N SER A 57 -1.02 -21.92 -3.14
CA SER A 57 -1.71 -23.18 -3.41
C SER A 57 -2.61 -23.57 -2.23
N LEU A 58 -3.69 -24.28 -2.51
CA LEU A 58 -4.58 -24.79 -1.46
C LEU A 58 -3.81 -25.69 -0.48
N LYS A 59 -2.90 -26.52 -1.01
CA LYS A 59 -2.08 -27.45 -0.24
C LYS A 59 -1.17 -26.73 0.74
N ASP A 60 -0.49 -25.67 0.30
CA ASP A 60 0.41 -24.90 1.15
C ASP A 60 -0.37 -24.12 2.21
N THR A 61 -1.54 -23.60 1.83
CA THR A 61 -2.45 -22.93 2.77
C THR A 61 -2.91 -23.87 3.88
N ILE A 62 -3.35 -25.09 3.51
CA ILE A 62 -3.75 -26.12 4.47
C ILE A 62 -2.57 -26.53 5.35
N ALA A 63 -1.38 -26.74 4.78
CA ALA A 63 -0.19 -27.11 5.54
C ALA A 63 0.17 -26.07 6.61
N VAL A 64 0.04 -24.77 6.29
CA VAL A 64 0.24 -23.69 7.26
C VAL A 64 -0.85 -23.73 8.34
N ILE A 65 -2.13 -23.88 7.95
CA ILE A 65 -3.24 -23.96 8.92
C ILE A 65 -3.06 -25.17 9.86
N ASP A 66 -2.65 -26.32 9.34
CA ASP A 66 -2.40 -27.55 10.10
C ASP A 66 -1.39 -27.35 11.23
N LYS A 67 -0.36 -26.52 11.02
CA LYS A 67 0.62 -26.17 12.06
C LYS A 67 0.01 -25.39 13.23
N PHE A 68 -0.98 -24.53 12.95
CA PHE A 68 -1.67 -23.71 13.95
C PHE A 68 -2.93 -24.36 14.54
N ARG A 69 -3.25 -25.60 14.14
CA ARG A 69 -4.28 -26.42 14.79
C ARG A 69 -3.72 -27.69 15.43
N ALA A 70 -2.41 -27.92 15.35
CA ALA A 70 -1.74 -29.09 15.89
C ALA A 70 -2.07 -29.29 17.40
N PRO A 71 -2.02 -30.54 17.92
CA PRO A 71 -2.29 -30.81 19.32
C PRO A 71 -1.39 -29.97 20.24
N GLY A 72 -1.99 -29.24 21.18
CA GLY A 72 -1.29 -28.28 22.06
C GLY A 72 -1.20 -26.85 21.53
N ARG A 73 -1.54 -26.62 20.24
CA ARG A 73 -1.59 -25.31 19.58
C ARG A 73 -2.93 -25.16 18.85
N ALA A 74 -4.04 -25.21 19.57
CA ALA A 74 -5.40 -25.14 19.02
C ALA A 74 -5.85 -23.69 18.75
N PHE A 75 -5.08 -22.94 17.94
CA PHE A 75 -5.38 -21.54 17.66
C PHE A 75 -6.46 -21.36 16.58
N ILE A 76 -6.58 -22.34 15.68
CA ILE A 76 -7.55 -22.35 14.58
C ILE A 76 -8.51 -23.54 14.76
N THR A 77 -9.78 -23.30 14.44
CA THR A 77 -10.85 -24.30 14.33
C THR A 77 -11.26 -24.45 12.86
N PRO A 78 -11.71 -25.63 12.40
CA PRO A 78 -11.89 -26.88 13.13
C PRO A 78 -10.56 -27.60 13.47
N GLY A 79 -10.60 -28.46 14.49
CA GLY A 79 -9.44 -29.20 15.01
C GLY A 79 -8.87 -30.22 14.01
N THR A 80 -7.74 -30.85 14.38
CA THR A 80 -7.02 -31.82 13.51
C THR A 80 -7.81 -33.08 13.17
N ASP A 81 -8.91 -33.34 13.88
CA ASP A 81 -9.83 -34.44 13.65
C ASP A 81 -10.60 -34.31 12.33
N VAL A 82 -10.72 -33.09 11.79
CA VAL A 82 -11.40 -32.82 10.52
C VAL A 82 -10.38 -32.55 9.42
N GLU A 83 -10.42 -33.30 8.32
CA GLU A 83 -9.62 -32.98 7.13
C GLU A 83 -10.11 -31.68 6.48
N LEU A 84 -9.16 -30.78 6.17
CA LEU A 84 -9.49 -29.50 5.55
C LEU A 84 -9.57 -29.66 4.03
N THR A 85 -10.64 -29.13 3.47
CA THR A 85 -10.86 -28.98 2.04
C THR A 85 -10.97 -27.50 1.70
N GLY A 86 -11.02 -27.15 0.41
CA GLY A 86 -11.16 -25.75 0.01
C GLY A 86 -12.47 -25.09 0.46
N ASP A 87 -13.51 -25.86 0.71
CA ASP A 87 -14.79 -25.36 1.22
C ASP A 87 -14.91 -25.36 2.74
N SER A 88 -13.92 -25.92 3.45
CA SER A 88 -13.88 -25.88 4.90
C SER A 88 -13.77 -24.43 5.39
N VAL A 89 -14.68 -24.04 6.27
CA VAL A 89 -14.65 -22.74 6.95
C VAL A 89 -13.77 -22.89 8.18
N ILE A 90 -12.82 -21.98 8.32
CA ILE A 90 -11.92 -21.92 9.49
C ILE A 90 -12.18 -20.65 10.29
N ASP A 91 -11.98 -20.71 11.60
CA ASP A 91 -12.12 -19.59 12.53
C ASP A 91 -11.04 -19.65 13.61
N ILE A 92 -10.79 -18.54 14.31
CA ILE A 92 -9.89 -18.46 15.45
C ILE A 92 -10.60 -18.94 16.72
N SER A 93 -9.96 -19.86 17.45
CA SER A 93 -10.54 -20.47 18.65
C SER A 93 -10.78 -19.47 19.79
N HIS A 94 -9.84 -18.55 20.01
CA HIS A 94 -9.87 -17.61 21.13
C HIS A 94 -9.49 -16.20 20.70
N GLU A 95 -10.41 -15.25 20.89
CA GLU A 95 -10.18 -13.83 20.58
C GLU A 95 -9.01 -13.22 21.36
N SER A 96 -8.62 -13.83 22.47
CA SER A 96 -7.47 -13.43 23.26
C SER A 96 -6.16 -13.46 22.45
N ILE A 97 -6.03 -14.32 21.42
CA ILE A 97 -4.81 -14.36 20.58
C ILE A 97 -4.57 -13.01 19.88
N MET A 98 -5.64 -12.32 19.46
CA MET A 98 -5.56 -11.01 18.81
C MET A 98 -4.99 -9.95 19.75
N ARG A 99 -5.17 -10.11 21.07
CA ARG A 99 -4.68 -9.18 22.10
C ARG A 99 -3.33 -9.56 22.67
N ILE A 100 -2.90 -10.79 22.49
CA ILE A 100 -1.70 -11.33 23.15
C ILE A 100 -0.55 -11.48 22.15
N TRP A 101 -0.84 -11.77 20.89
CA TRP A 101 0.18 -11.98 19.88
C TRP A 101 0.57 -10.68 19.20
N ASP A 102 1.77 -10.17 19.50
CA ASP A 102 2.18 -8.84 19.07
C ASP A 102 2.36 -8.72 17.54
N LYS A 103 2.82 -9.79 16.87
CA LYS A 103 2.89 -9.83 15.39
C LYS A 103 1.49 -9.68 14.77
N LEU A 104 0.50 -10.38 15.32
CA LEU A 104 -0.88 -10.31 14.83
C LEU A 104 -1.48 -8.92 15.02
N LYS A 105 -1.23 -8.25 16.15
CA LYS A 105 -1.68 -6.86 16.35
C LYS A 105 -1.15 -5.94 15.27
N GLN A 106 0.15 -6.02 14.99
CA GLN A 106 0.77 -5.19 13.97
C GLN A 106 0.18 -5.50 12.59
N TRP A 107 -0.05 -6.77 12.27
CA TRP A 107 -0.66 -7.14 11.00
C TRP A 107 -2.10 -6.65 10.85
N ILE A 108 -2.91 -6.71 11.91
CA ILE A 108 -4.28 -6.18 11.92
C ILE A 108 -4.26 -4.66 11.70
N GLN A 109 -3.33 -3.95 12.31
CA GLN A 109 -3.18 -2.51 12.10
C GLN A 109 -2.74 -2.18 10.66
N ASP A 110 -1.70 -2.84 10.15
CA ASP A 110 -1.24 -2.66 8.76
C ASP A 110 -2.35 -2.95 7.74
N GLU A 111 -3.18 -3.97 8.03
CA GLU A 111 -4.32 -4.38 7.23
C GLU A 111 -5.40 -3.28 7.25
N ALA A 112 -5.74 -2.75 8.43
CA ALA A 112 -6.73 -1.68 8.55
C ALA A 112 -6.34 -0.40 7.82
N GLU A 113 -5.08 0.02 7.94
CA GLU A 113 -4.52 1.16 7.19
C GLU A 113 -4.62 0.92 5.68
N SER A 114 -4.36 -0.32 5.24
CA SER A 114 -4.47 -0.72 3.82
C SER A 114 -5.91 -0.70 3.32
N ILE A 115 -6.87 -1.16 4.13
CA ILE A 115 -8.30 -1.12 3.82
C ILE A 115 -8.78 0.32 3.70
N GLN A 116 -8.40 1.19 4.64
CA GLN A 116 -8.82 2.60 4.65
C GLN A 116 -8.32 3.33 3.40
N LEU A 117 -7.05 3.12 3.03
CA LEU A 117 -6.48 3.69 1.81
C LEU A 117 -7.17 3.17 0.55
N TYR A 118 -7.48 1.87 0.51
CA TYR A 118 -8.21 1.27 -0.61
C TYR A 118 -9.62 1.84 -0.76
N LYS A 119 -10.38 1.99 0.33
CA LYS A 119 -11.72 2.62 0.30
C LYS A 119 -11.65 4.05 -0.23
N ARG A 120 -10.71 4.86 0.27
CA ARG A 120 -10.48 6.23 -0.24
C ARG A 120 -10.13 6.24 -1.74
N LEU A 121 -9.35 5.27 -2.21
CA LEU A 121 -9.02 5.14 -3.64
C LEU A 121 -10.24 4.74 -4.47
N SER A 122 -11.07 3.82 -3.97
CA SER A 122 -12.33 3.43 -4.63
C SER A 122 -13.30 4.61 -4.73
N GLU A 123 -13.45 5.38 -3.67
CA GLU A 123 -14.30 6.58 -3.64
C GLU A 123 -13.78 7.66 -4.60
N ALA A 124 -12.49 7.97 -4.55
CA ALA A 124 -11.87 8.97 -5.43
C ALA A 124 -12.02 8.60 -6.90
N SER A 125 -11.85 7.32 -7.23
CA SER A 125 -12.05 6.84 -8.60
C SER A 125 -13.52 6.93 -9.03
N ALA A 126 -14.48 6.92 -8.11
CA ALA A 126 -15.92 7.03 -8.43
C ALA A 126 -16.27 8.49 -8.70
N MET A 127 -15.72 9.39 -7.89
CA MET A 127 -15.84 10.83 -8.09
C MET A 127 -15.16 11.27 -9.39
N TYR A 128 -14.03 10.67 -9.76
CA TYR A 128 -13.37 10.94 -11.04
C TYR A 128 -14.23 10.50 -12.23
N GLN A 129 -14.80 9.29 -12.18
CA GLN A 129 -15.69 8.79 -13.24
C GLN A 129 -16.95 9.65 -13.41
N SER A 130 -17.47 10.21 -12.31
CA SER A 130 -18.60 11.14 -12.34
C SER A 130 -18.21 12.59 -12.65
N GLY A 131 -16.92 12.86 -12.94
CA GLY A 131 -16.41 14.20 -13.26
C GLY A 131 -16.37 15.19 -12.10
N LYS A 132 -16.60 14.72 -10.87
CA LYS A 132 -16.67 15.55 -9.64
C LYS A 132 -15.30 15.76 -8.99
N ALA A 133 -14.31 14.92 -9.30
CA ALA A 133 -12.95 15.03 -8.77
C ALA A 133 -11.90 14.87 -9.88
N GLY A 134 -10.69 15.39 -9.62
CA GLY A 134 -9.52 15.21 -10.48
C GLY A 134 -8.69 13.98 -10.11
N LEU A 135 -7.65 13.71 -10.93
CA LEU A 135 -6.63 12.69 -10.64
C LEU A 135 -5.78 13.07 -9.43
N TRP A 136 -5.26 12.07 -8.72
CA TRP A 136 -4.44 12.30 -7.53
C TRP A 136 -3.10 12.96 -7.85
N ARG A 137 -2.66 13.81 -6.92
CA ARG A 137 -1.38 14.52 -6.94
C ARG A 137 -0.55 14.11 -5.71
N PRO A 138 0.77 14.37 -5.70
CA PRO A 138 1.53 14.29 -4.45
C PRO A 138 0.91 15.22 -3.38
N PRO A 139 0.82 14.79 -2.11
CA PRO A 139 1.43 13.58 -1.55
C PRO A 139 0.61 12.29 -1.72
N ASP A 140 -0.71 12.37 -1.87
CA ASP A 140 -1.62 11.22 -1.88
C ASP A 140 -1.26 10.16 -2.92
N LEU A 141 -0.88 10.60 -4.12
CA LEU A 141 -0.43 9.70 -5.19
C LEU A 141 0.78 8.86 -4.78
N LEU A 142 1.75 9.45 -4.07
CA LEU A 142 2.96 8.75 -3.65
C LEU A 142 2.66 7.73 -2.56
N ILE A 143 1.79 8.09 -1.61
CA ILE A 143 1.31 7.18 -0.56
C ILE A 143 0.64 5.97 -1.20
N ALA A 144 -0.28 6.20 -2.14
CA ALA A 144 -1.00 5.14 -2.86
C ALA A 144 -0.09 4.24 -3.70
N SER A 145 0.86 4.83 -4.44
CA SER A 145 1.85 4.08 -5.21
C SER A 145 2.73 3.20 -4.31
N ASN A 146 3.20 3.75 -3.19
CA ASN A 146 4.03 3.01 -2.23
C ASN A 146 3.24 1.88 -1.56
N TRP A 147 2.00 2.14 -1.18
CA TRP A 147 1.09 1.13 -0.68
C TRP A 147 0.91 -0.02 -1.68
N ARG A 148 0.60 0.28 -2.96
CA ARG A 148 0.43 -0.75 -3.99
C ARG A 148 1.67 -1.63 -4.13
N LYS A 149 2.88 -1.04 -4.08
CA LYS A 149 4.15 -1.78 -4.18
C LYS A 149 4.41 -2.66 -2.97
N LYS A 150 4.14 -2.16 -1.75
CA LYS A 150 4.40 -2.88 -0.49
C LYS A 150 3.37 -3.97 -0.23
N PHE A 151 2.09 -3.65 -0.35
CA PHE A 151 0.98 -4.52 0.05
C PHE A 151 0.53 -5.48 -1.07
N GLN A 152 0.72 -5.09 -2.33
CA GLN A 152 0.32 -5.88 -3.51
C GLN A 152 -1.11 -6.45 -3.43
N PRO A 153 -2.12 -5.58 -3.25
CA PRO A 153 -3.52 -6.01 -3.11
C PRO A 153 -3.96 -6.79 -4.35
N ASN A 154 -4.87 -7.74 -4.14
CA ASN A 154 -5.46 -8.51 -5.22
C ASN A 154 -6.98 -8.38 -5.23
N LEU A 155 -7.59 -8.87 -6.30
CA LEU A 155 -9.03 -8.75 -6.51
C LEU A 155 -9.84 -9.55 -5.48
N ALA A 156 -9.36 -10.70 -5.01
CA ALA A 156 -10.02 -11.49 -3.98
C ALA A 156 -10.06 -10.75 -2.63
N TRP A 157 -8.95 -10.09 -2.27
CA TRP A 157 -8.83 -9.25 -1.09
C TRP A 157 -9.75 -8.03 -1.16
N ALA A 158 -9.70 -7.31 -2.29
CA ALA A 158 -10.42 -6.06 -2.47
C ALA A 158 -11.94 -6.23 -2.45
N LYS A 159 -12.45 -7.30 -3.10
CA LYS A 159 -13.89 -7.63 -3.17
C LYS A 159 -14.56 -7.74 -1.80
N ARG A 160 -13.81 -8.04 -0.73
CA ARG A 160 -14.34 -8.09 0.64
C ARG A 160 -14.77 -6.71 1.15
N TYR A 161 -14.13 -5.66 0.67
CA TYR A 161 -14.33 -4.29 1.16
C TYR A 161 -15.05 -3.40 0.16
N ASP A 162 -14.68 -3.50 -1.12
CA ASP A 162 -15.32 -2.77 -2.22
C ASP A 162 -15.14 -3.56 -3.53
N PRO A 163 -16.21 -3.78 -4.32
CA PRO A 163 -16.11 -4.55 -5.57
C PRO A 163 -15.36 -3.81 -6.69
N ALA A 164 -15.14 -2.50 -6.58
CA ALA A 164 -14.60 -1.65 -7.64
C ALA A 164 -13.06 -1.60 -7.68
N PHE A 165 -12.42 -2.75 -7.47
CA PHE A 165 -10.96 -2.88 -7.49
C PHE A 165 -10.32 -2.43 -8.81
N GLU A 166 -10.86 -2.90 -9.94
CA GLU A 166 -10.30 -2.60 -11.27
C GLU A 166 -10.38 -1.09 -11.56
N ARG A 167 -11.52 -0.48 -11.24
CA ARG A 167 -11.73 0.97 -11.38
C ARG A 167 -10.73 1.77 -10.53
N ALA A 168 -10.53 1.37 -9.29
CA ALA A 168 -9.56 2.00 -8.38
C ALA A 168 -8.12 1.89 -8.92
N MET A 169 -7.74 0.74 -9.47
CA MET A 169 -6.40 0.53 -10.02
C MET A 169 -6.16 1.33 -11.31
N VAL A 170 -7.14 1.36 -12.23
CA VAL A 170 -7.07 2.17 -13.45
C VAL A 170 -6.93 3.66 -13.10
N PHE A 171 -7.66 4.14 -12.10
CA PHE A 171 -7.55 5.51 -11.62
C PHE A 171 -6.16 5.84 -11.05
N LEU A 172 -5.57 4.92 -10.29
CA LEU A 172 -4.22 5.07 -9.76
C LEU A 172 -3.19 5.13 -10.89
N ASP A 173 -3.29 4.25 -11.89
CA ASP A 173 -2.39 4.23 -13.05
C ASP A 173 -2.52 5.49 -13.92
N ALA A 174 -3.74 5.98 -14.12
CA ALA A 174 -3.99 7.25 -14.80
C ALA A 174 -3.34 8.43 -14.05
N SER A 175 -3.46 8.45 -12.72
CA SER A 175 -2.87 9.47 -11.86
C SER A 175 -1.34 9.43 -11.92
N GLU A 176 -0.74 8.25 -11.84
CA GLU A 176 0.72 8.06 -11.99
C GLU A 176 1.24 8.48 -13.37
N SER A 177 0.52 8.09 -14.43
CA SER A 177 0.91 8.41 -15.81
C SER A 177 0.86 9.91 -16.06
N ARG A 178 -0.20 10.59 -15.59
CA ARG A 178 -0.32 12.04 -15.66
C ARG A 178 0.81 12.74 -14.91
N TYR A 179 1.11 12.31 -13.69
CA TYR A 179 2.20 12.88 -12.91
C TYR A 179 3.55 12.71 -13.60
N LYS A 180 3.88 11.51 -14.08
CA LYS A 180 5.12 11.24 -14.84
C LYS A 180 5.22 12.09 -16.10
N ASN A 181 4.12 12.28 -16.81
CA ASN A 181 4.08 13.15 -18.01
C ASN A 181 4.39 14.60 -17.64
N GLU A 182 3.75 15.13 -16.61
CA GLU A 182 3.95 16.52 -16.18
C GLU A 182 5.38 16.77 -15.70
N GLU A 183 5.97 15.85 -14.92
CA GLU A 183 7.36 15.94 -14.49
C GLU A 183 8.33 15.92 -15.69
N ARG A 184 8.10 15.03 -16.66
CA ARG A 184 8.87 15.02 -17.92
C ARG A 184 8.75 16.33 -18.70
N HIS A 185 7.56 16.92 -18.75
CA HIS A 185 7.33 18.21 -19.40
C HIS A 185 8.06 19.35 -18.69
N LYS A 186 8.00 19.42 -17.36
CA LYS A 186 8.73 20.41 -16.57
C LYS A 186 10.24 20.32 -16.78
N ILE A 187 10.80 19.12 -16.75
CA ILE A 187 12.23 18.89 -16.99
C ILE A 187 12.63 19.37 -18.39
N LYS A 188 11.81 19.08 -19.42
CA LYS A 188 12.07 19.55 -20.79
C LYS A 188 12.05 21.07 -20.90
N ILE A 189 11.08 21.73 -20.25
CA ILE A 189 10.97 23.20 -20.24
C ILE A 189 12.19 23.80 -19.54
N GLN A 190 12.59 23.26 -18.40
CA GLN A 190 13.74 23.73 -17.64
C GLN A 190 15.05 23.57 -18.42
N LYS A 191 15.24 22.45 -19.12
CA LYS A 191 16.40 22.23 -20.01
C LYS A 191 16.46 23.26 -21.14
N LYS A 192 15.33 23.52 -21.82
CA LYS A 192 15.25 24.55 -22.88
C LYS A 192 15.56 25.95 -22.34
N GLY A 193 15.07 26.29 -21.15
CA GLY A 193 15.37 27.57 -20.50
C GLY A 193 16.86 27.76 -20.23
N ILE A 194 17.54 26.72 -19.74
CA ILE A 194 19.00 26.75 -19.48
C ILE A 194 19.81 26.88 -20.77
N GLU A 195 19.39 26.20 -21.84
CA GLU A 195 20.06 26.25 -23.16
C GLU A 195 19.88 27.61 -23.86
N THR A 196 18.82 28.36 -23.53
CA THR A 196 18.53 29.67 -24.15
C THR A 196 19.27 30.82 -23.46
N TYR A 197 19.92 30.62 -22.30
CA TYR A 197 20.81 31.63 -21.73
C TYR A 197 22.15 31.58 -22.48
N PRO A 198 22.50 32.60 -23.29
CA PRO A 198 23.82 32.64 -23.88
C PRO A 198 24.83 32.70 -22.72
N ARG A 199 25.89 31.90 -22.79
CA ARG A 199 27.06 32.08 -21.90
C ARG A 199 27.40 33.56 -21.94
N LEU A 200 27.19 34.27 -20.83
CA LEU A 200 27.70 35.64 -20.67
C LEU A 200 29.17 35.57 -21.05
N CYS A 201 29.50 36.12 -22.22
CA CYS A 201 30.85 36.18 -22.72
C CYS A 201 31.68 36.82 -21.62
N HIS A 202 32.66 36.08 -21.10
CA HIS A 202 33.76 36.65 -20.34
C HIS A 202 34.39 37.71 -21.26
N TYR A 203 34.01 38.97 -21.10
CA TYR A 203 34.73 40.06 -21.73
C TYR A 203 36.15 40.02 -21.14
N PRO A 204 37.20 39.82 -21.96
CA PRO A 204 38.54 40.03 -21.48
C PRO A 204 38.64 41.51 -21.15
N TRP A 205 39.09 41.79 -19.94
CA TRP A 205 39.40 43.12 -19.46
C TRP A 205 40.55 43.69 -20.33
N CYS A 206 40.20 44.28 -21.48
CA CYS A 206 41.11 45.07 -22.27
C CYS A 206 41.38 46.36 -21.48
N GLY A 207 42.58 46.43 -20.90
CA GLY A 207 43.10 47.66 -20.35
C GLY A 207 43.23 48.75 -21.42
N GLY A 208 43.16 50.00 -20.96
CA GLY A 208 43.59 51.16 -21.72
C GLY A 208 42.47 52.12 -22.12
N HIS A 209 42.33 53.19 -21.32
CA HIS A 209 41.89 54.53 -21.70
C HIS A 209 40.72 54.65 -22.71
N CYS A 210 39.54 55.01 -22.17
CA CYS A 210 38.68 55.98 -22.84
C CYS A 210 38.05 56.90 -21.81
N VAL A 211 38.66 58.08 -21.68
CA VAL A 211 38.10 59.27 -21.06
C VAL A 211 37.10 59.86 -22.06
N PHE A 212 35.80 59.84 -21.78
CA PHE A 212 34.95 61.00 -22.07
C PHE A 212 33.61 60.92 -21.33
N TRP A 213 33.24 62.10 -20.84
CA TRP A 213 32.18 62.38 -19.89
C TRP A 213 30.75 62.20 -20.43
N ALA A 214 29.84 62.08 -19.47
CA ALA A 214 28.39 62.01 -19.60
C ALA A 214 27.77 63.19 -20.35
N HIS A 215 26.73 62.94 -21.17
CA HIS A 215 25.45 63.67 -21.18
C HIS A 215 24.52 63.09 -22.26
N VAL A 216 23.19 63.17 -22.03
CA VAL A 216 22.08 62.98 -23.00
C VAL A 216 21.63 61.53 -23.22
N LEU A 217 20.37 61.09 -23.09
CA LEU A 217 19.09 61.61 -22.57
C LEU A 217 18.22 60.35 -22.39
N CYS A 218 17.65 60.13 -21.21
CA CYS A 218 16.59 59.14 -21.01
C CYS A 218 15.52 59.80 -20.14
N GLN A 219 14.49 60.35 -20.78
CA GLN A 219 13.19 60.58 -20.13
C GLN A 219 12.09 60.13 -21.09
N PRO A 220 11.14 59.30 -20.60
CA PRO A 220 9.93 58.94 -21.33
C PRO A 220 8.86 60.03 -21.15
N THR A 221 8.16 60.35 -22.24
CA THR A 221 6.99 61.23 -22.26
C THR A 221 5.72 60.43 -21.92
N GLU A 222 5.10 60.68 -20.77
CA GLU A 222 3.65 60.56 -20.54
C GLU A 222 3.23 61.58 -19.46
N GLY A 223 2.28 62.47 -19.79
CA GLY A 223 1.67 63.45 -18.86
C GLY A 223 1.77 64.89 -19.31
#